data_AF-A0A183U6A5-F1
#
_entry.id   AF-A0A183U6A5-F1
#
_cell.length_a   1.000
_cell.length_b   1.000
_cell.length_c   1.000
_cell.angle_alpha   90.00
_cell.angle_beta   90.00
_cell.angle_gamma   90.00
#
_symmetry.space_group_name_H-M   'P 1'
#
loop_
_entity.id
_entity.type
_entity.pdbx_description
1 polymer ?
#
loop_
_entity_poly.entity_id
_entity_poly.type
_entity_poly.pdbx_seq_one_letter_code
_entity_poly.pdbx_strand_id
1 'polypeptide(L)'
;MHYHDTWPASDPGIQCSKYWWHNLLFINTLVVNRCMPWSWYIGTEFIFYLLSPVFLLSLSYNAVFGVVLSLFTVAFSSILTGVGILSGNYPPSQFFWKQPSIFNEDFVENHIVMYVKPWYRVGPYAMGLLLGYCLAIRQQCKSDFFEFRRIQKYAMWATAFVAAVLSIFGIYPSLQVSPVILRVLN
;
A
#
# COMPACT_ATOMS: atom_id res chain seq x y z
N MET A 1 -10.57 29.39 -6.40
CA MET A 1 -9.31 28.64 -6.47
C MET A 1 -9.23 27.81 -5.19
N HIS A 2 -9.22 26.48 -5.31
CA HIS A 2 -9.04 25.62 -4.14
C HIS A 2 -7.57 25.69 -3.71
N TYR A 3 -7.32 26.17 -2.50
CA TYR A 3 -6.01 26.18 -1.87
C TYR A 3 -5.79 24.81 -1.22
N HIS A 4 -4.63 24.22 -1.45
CA HIS A 4 -4.20 22.98 -0.82
C HIS A 4 -2.82 23.23 -0.24
N ASP A 5 -2.55 22.67 0.94
CA ASP A 5 -1.23 22.76 1.54
C ASP A 5 -0.22 22.07 0.63
N THR A 6 0.73 22.87 0.13
CA THR A 6 1.85 22.37 -0.65
C THR A 6 2.98 21.96 0.29
N TRP A 7 3.87 21.11 -0.21
CA TRP A 7 5.11 20.81 0.49
C TRP A 7 5.84 22.12 0.82
N PRO A 8 6.29 22.33 2.06
CA PRO A 8 7.02 23.53 2.40
C PRO A 8 8.28 23.59 1.52
N ALA A 9 8.56 24.78 0.96
CA ALA A 9 9.78 25.00 0.18
C ALA A 9 11.00 24.83 1.09
N SER A 10 11.58 23.63 1.13
CA SER A 10 12.82 23.34 1.84
C SER A 10 13.96 23.31 0.85
N ASP A 11 15.01 24.10 1.09
CA ASP A 11 16.22 24.11 0.28
C ASP A 11 16.87 22.71 0.27
N PRO A 12 16.92 22.02 -0.90
CA PRO A 12 17.55 20.71 -1.01
C PRO A 12 19.01 20.73 -0.60
N GLY A 13 19.75 21.84 -0.83
CA GLY A 13 21.16 21.95 -0.48
C GLY A 13 21.41 21.76 1.02
N ILE A 14 20.56 22.36 1.86
CA ILE A 14 20.67 22.28 3.33
C ILE A 14 20.26 20.90 3.84
N GLN A 15 19.12 20.37 3.36
CA GLN A 15 18.62 19.07 3.80
C GLN A 15 19.51 17.91 3.30
N CYS A 16 20.00 17.99 2.07
CA CYS A 16 20.85 16.96 1.48
C CYS A 16 22.27 16.97 2.04
N SER A 17 22.84 18.12 2.39
CA SER A 17 24.16 18.16 3.03
C SER A 17 24.25 17.25 4.26
N LYS A 18 23.16 17.17 5.04
CA LYS A 18 23.08 16.31 6.23
C LYS A 18 22.58 14.88 5.94
N TYR A 19 21.63 14.73 5.02
CA TYR A 19 20.88 13.47 4.84
C TYR A 19 21.06 12.78 3.48
N TRP A 20 22.04 13.17 2.67
CA TRP A 20 22.32 12.54 1.36
C TRP A 20 22.48 11.02 1.46
N TRP A 21 23.18 10.54 2.48
CA TRP A 21 23.54 9.14 2.65
C TRP A 21 22.33 8.21 2.87
N HIS A 22 21.21 8.73 3.40
CA HIS A 22 19.99 7.94 3.55
C HIS A 22 19.38 7.53 2.21
N ASN A 23 19.54 8.36 1.17
CA ASN A 23 19.11 8.02 -0.18
C ASN A 23 20.07 7.03 -0.83
N LEU A 24 21.37 7.18 -0.59
CA LEU A 24 22.38 6.24 -1.09
C LEU A 24 22.22 4.84 -0.49
N LEU A 25 21.87 4.75 0.80
CA LEU A 25 21.58 3.49 1.47
C LEU A 25 20.12 3.01 1.31
N PHE A 26 19.28 3.73 0.56
CA PHE A 26 17.86 3.39 0.33
C PHE A 26 17.00 3.26 1.60
N ILE A 27 17.40 3.88 2.71
CA ILE A 27 16.66 3.89 3.99
C ILE A 27 15.80 5.16 4.19
N ASN A 28 15.75 6.01 3.18
CA ASN A 28 15.01 7.28 3.16
C ASN A 28 13.50 7.14 3.42
N THR A 29 12.91 5.95 3.19
CA THR A 29 11.51 5.66 3.50
C THR A 29 11.26 5.37 5.00
N LEU A 30 12.27 4.86 5.71
CA LEU A 30 12.18 4.52 7.13
C LEU A 30 12.30 5.76 8.00
N VAL A 31 13.23 6.65 7.65
CA VAL A 31 13.46 7.92 8.36
C VAL A 31 12.70 9.07 7.72
N VAL A 32 12.42 10.13 8.48
CA VAL A 32 11.86 11.36 7.88
C VAL A 32 13.01 12.11 7.20
N ASN A 33 13.15 11.97 5.88
CA ASN A 33 14.16 12.67 5.09
C ASN A 33 13.49 13.62 4.08
N ARG A 34 13.91 14.89 4.08
CA ARG A 34 13.42 15.94 3.15
C ARG A 34 14.38 16.26 2.00
N CYS A 35 15.55 15.60 1.93
CA CYS A 35 16.57 15.86 0.89
C CYS A 35 16.04 15.54 -0.52
N MET A 36 15.38 14.39 -0.69
CA MET A 36 14.73 13.99 -1.95
C MET A 36 13.46 13.22 -1.58
N PRO A 37 12.34 13.89 -1.28
CA PRO A 37 11.14 13.20 -0.83
C PRO A 37 10.65 12.21 -1.88
N TRP A 38 10.69 12.53 -3.18
CA TRP A 38 10.21 11.65 -4.26
C TRP A 38 10.95 10.30 -4.38
N SER A 39 12.16 10.15 -3.84
CA SER A 39 12.93 8.91 -3.92
C SER A 39 12.45 7.84 -2.92
N TRP A 40 11.44 8.14 -2.08
CA TRP A 40 10.89 7.19 -1.09
C TRP A 40 10.45 5.87 -1.73
N TYR A 41 9.96 5.92 -2.97
CA TYR A 41 9.49 4.75 -3.70
C TYR A 41 10.63 3.76 -3.97
N ILE A 42 11.76 4.25 -4.46
CA ILE A 42 12.94 3.43 -4.76
C ILE A 42 13.47 2.77 -3.47
N GLY A 43 13.52 3.54 -2.37
CA GLY A 43 13.91 3.00 -1.07
C GLY A 43 12.98 1.88 -0.57
N THR A 44 11.67 2.04 -0.78
CA THR A 44 10.67 1.04 -0.39
C THR A 44 10.80 -0.25 -1.20
N GLU A 45 10.94 -0.14 -2.52
CA GLU A 45 11.16 -1.30 -3.41
C GLU A 45 12.45 -2.05 -3.06
N PHE A 46 13.53 -1.34 -2.72
CA PHE A 46 14.78 -1.98 -2.30
C PHE A 46 14.62 -2.78 -1.00
N ILE A 47 13.94 -2.24 0.01
CA ILE A 47 13.66 -2.96 1.26
C ILE A 47 12.82 -4.21 0.98
N PHE A 48 11.79 -4.09 0.14
CA PHE A 48 10.94 -5.22 -0.23
C PHE A 48 11.72 -6.29 -0.99
N TYR A 49 12.60 -5.88 -1.91
CA TYR A 49 13.52 -6.78 -2.60
C TYR A 49 14.42 -7.53 -1.62
N LEU A 50 14.99 -6.85 -0.61
CA LEU A 50 15.79 -7.48 0.43
C LEU A 50 14.98 -8.46 1.32
N LEU A 51 13.69 -8.20 1.52
CA LEU A 51 12.80 -9.10 2.26
C LEU A 51 12.33 -10.29 1.42
N SER A 52 12.34 -10.18 0.09
CA SER A 52 11.84 -11.22 -0.82
C SER A 52 12.43 -12.63 -0.60
N PRO A 53 13.74 -12.82 -0.32
CA PRO A 53 14.30 -14.14 -0.11
C PRO A 53 13.71 -14.82 1.13
N VAL A 54 13.34 -14.07 2.18
CA VAL A 54 12.72 -14.64 3.39
C VAL A 54 11.39 -15.30 3.05
N PHE A 55 10.55 -14.62 2.28
CA PHE A 55 9.26 -15.17 1.83
C PHE A 55 9.44 -16.34 0.86
N LEU A 56 10.36 -16.22 -0.11
CA LEU A 56 10.60 -17.27 -1.11
C LEU A 56 11.23 -18.52 -0.50
N LEU A 57 12.20 -18.37 0.40
CA LEU A 57 12.81 -19.50 1.11
C LEU A 57 11.80 -20.17 2.05
N SER A 58 10.95 -19.38 2.72
CA SER A 58 9.85 -19.91 3.54
C SER A 58 8.88 -20.76 2.70
N LEU A 59 8.46 -20.26 1.54
CA LEU A 59 7.61 -20.98 0.58
C LEU A 59 8.29 -22.23 0.01
N SER A 60 9.60 -22.17 -0.24
CA SER A 60 10.37 -23.31 -0.74
C SER A 60 10.60 -24.39 0.30
N TYR A 61 10.78 -24.02 1.57
CA TYR A 61 11.00 -24.98 2.66
C TYR A 61 9.69 -25.66 3.08
N ASN A 62 8.63 -24.88 3.29
CA ASN A 62 7.30 -25.41 3.59
C ASN A 62 6.25 -24.46 3.03
N ALA A 63 5.55 -24.90 1.98
CA ALA A 63 4.54 -24.11 1.29
C ALA A 63 3.43 -23.60 2.23
N VAL A 64 2.99 -24.40 3.21
CA VAL A 64 1.95 -23.99 4.16
C VAL A 64 2.47 -22.85 5.04
N PHE A 65 3.69 -22.99 5.57
CA PHE A 65 4.30 -21.95 6.40
C PHE A 65 4.52 -20.66 5.61
N GLY A 66 5.04 -20.74 4.38
CA GLY A 66 5.22 -19.58 3.52
C GLY A 66 3.91 -18.88 3.16
N VAL A 67 2.85 -19.63 2.87
CA VAL A 67 1.52 -19.07 2.60
C VAL A 67 0.96 -18.38 3.84
N VAL A 68 1.04 -19.00 5.01
CA VAL A 68 0.58 -18.41 6.28
C VAL A 68 1.36 -17.14 6.60
N LEU A 69 2.68 -17.14 6.43
CA LEU A 69 3.53 -15.97 6.67
C LEU A 69 3.17 -14.79 5.76
N SER A 70 2.96 -15.05 4.47
CA SER A 70 2.57 -14.02 3.50
C SER A 70 1.16 -13.49 3.78
N LEU A 71 0.18 -14.36 4.04
CA LEU A 71 -1.18 -13.94 4.38
C LEU A 71 -1.23 -13.17 5.71
N PHE A 72 -0.44 -13.59 6.69
CA PHE A 72 -0.28 -12.85 7.95
C PHE A 72 0.29 -11.45 7.68
N THR A 73 1.31 -11.32 6.84
CA THR A 73 1.91 -10.03 6.46
C THR A 73 0.88 -9.12 5.77
N VAL A 74 0.06 -9.68 4.89
CA VAL A 74 -1.03 -8.94 4.21
C VAL A 74 -2.07 -8.45 5.22
N ALA A 75 -2.54 -9.33 6.10
CA ALA A 75 -3.52 -8.99 7.13
C ALA A 75 -2.95 -7.94 8.09
N PHE A 76 -1.71 -8.13 8.56
CA PHE A 76 -1.02 -7.20 9.44
C PHE A 76 -0.86 -5.81 8.80
N SER A 77 -0.40 -5.75 7.54
CA SER A 77 -0.30 -4.50 6.78
C SER A 77 -1.65 -3.79 6.66
N SER A 78 -2.72 -4.54 6.39
CA SER A 78 -4.07 -3.99 6.22
C SER A 78 -4.67 -3.47 7.54
N ILE A 79 -4.47 -4.22 8.63
CA ILE A 79 -4.90 -3.83 9.98
C ILE A 79 -4.15 -2.57 10.42
N LEU A 80 -2.82 -2.53 10.24
CA LEU A 80 -2.02 -1.35 10.56
C LEU A 80 -2.52 -0.12 9.79
N THR A 81 -2.80 -0.26 8.50
CA THR A 81 -3.35 0.85 7.70
C THR A 81 -4.70 1.32 8.25
N GLY A 82 -5.60 0.40 8.59
CA GLY A 82 -6.89 0.73 9.20
C GLY A 82 -6.75 1.45 10.54
N VAL A 83 -5.89 0.96 11.43
CA VAL A 83 -5.62 1.58 12.74
C VAL A 83 -4.96 2.95 12.58
N GLY A 84 -4.02 3.10 11.64
CA GLY A 84 -3.38 4.39 11.34
C GLY A 84 -4.36 5.43 10.83
N ILE A 85 -5.27 5.04 9.94
CA ILE A 85 -6.35 5.89 9.42
C ILE A 85 -7.27 6.36 10.55
N LEU A 86 -7.72 5.42 11.40
CA LEU A 86 -8.66 5.73 12.49
C LEU A 86 -8.03 6.59 13.59
N SER A 87 -6.79 6.30 13.98
CA SER A 87 -6.10 7.03 15.05
C SER A 87 -5.72 8.45 14.67
N GLY A 88 -5.29 8.67 13.43
CA GLY A 88 -4.91 10.00 12.93
C GLY A 88 -6.04 10.78 12.27
N ASN A 89 -7.26 10.23 12.24
CA ASN A 89 -8.41 10.75 11.49
C ASN A 89 -8.02 11.16 10.05
N TYR A 90 -7.22 10.33 9.39
CA TYR A 90 -6.73 10.61 8.05
C TYR A 90 -7.73 10.11 7.00
N PRO A 91 -7.79 10.74 5.80
CA PRO A 91 -8.61 10.20 4.73
C PRO A 91 -8.08 8.82 4.28
N PRO A 92 -8.97 7.88 3.91
CA PRO A 92 -8.58 6.52 3.51
C PRO A 92 -7.79 6.48 2.19
N SER A 93 -7.79 7.57 1.43
CA SER A 93 -6.98 7.75 0.22
C SER A 93 -6.43 9.17 0.16
N GLN A 94 -5.29 9.33 -0.53
CA GLN A 94 -4.69 10.64 -0.78
C GLN A 94 -5.47 11.33 -1.90
N PHE A 95 -6.27 12.34 -1.56
CA PHE A 95 -6.97 13.15 -2.55
C PHE A 95 -6.16 14.41 -2.88
N PHE A 96 -5.55 14.46 -4.07
CA PHE A 96 -4.78 15.62 -4.51
C PHE A 96 -5.63 16.85 -4.86
N TRP A 97 -6.94 16.67 -5.09
CA TRP A 97 -7.81 17.68 -5.69
C TRP A 97 -8.94 18.17 -4.78
N LYS A 98 -9.21 17.45 -3.68
CA LYS A 98 -10.28 17.75 -2.74
C LYS A 98 -10.06 17.03 -1.42
N GLN A 99 -9.78 17.78 -0.36
CA GLN A 99 -9.71 17.23 0.99
C GLN A 99 -11.06 17.42 1.68
N PRO A 100 -11.74 16.35 2.13
CA PRO A 100 -12.98 16.48 2.88
C PRO A 100 -12.68 17.10 4.25
N SER A 101 -13.47 18.09 4.67
CA SER A 101 -13.34 18.79 5.97
C SER A 101 -13.65 17.92 7.20
N ILE A 102 -13.95 16.64 7.00
CA ILE A 102 -14.27 15.66 8.05
C ILE A 102 -12.98 15.03 8.61
N PHE A 103 -11.93 15.01 7.79
CA PHE A 103 -10.63 14.42 8.12
C PHE A 103 -9.61 15.49 8.46
N ASN A 104 -8.48 15.07 9.02
CA ASN A 104 -7.36 15.97 9.29
C ASN A 104 -6.95 16.73 8.00
N GLU A 105 -6.77 18.04 8.15
CA GLU A 105 -6.44 18.96 7.06
C GLU A 105 -4.97 18.79 6.60
N ASP A 106 -4.10 18.25 7.46
CA ASP A 106 -2.66 18.09 7.21
C ASP A 106 -2.34 16.96 6.21
N PHE A 107 -2.51 17.26 4.91
CA PHE A 107 -2.18 16.37 3.79
C PHE A 107 -0.73 15.89 3.84
N VAL A 108 0.19 16.81 4.13
CA VAL A 108 1.64 16.56 4.16
C VAL A 108 2.00 15.55 5.23
N GLU A 109 1.38 15.65 6.41
CA GLU A 109 1.61 14.71 7.50
C GLU A 109 1.11 13.31 7.15
N ASN A 110 -0.12 13.22 6.64
CA ASN A 110 -0.69 11.96 6.15
C ASN A 110 0.23 11.28 5.13
N HIS A 111 0.79 12.06 4.19
CA HIS A 111 1.72 11.53 3.21
C HIS A 111 3.01 10.99 3.86
N ILE A 112 3.61 11.70 4.81
CA ILE A 112 4.88 11.26 5.44
C ILE A 112 4.65 10.07 6.38
N VAL A 113 3.59 10.10 7.17
CA VAL A 113 3.35 9.16 8.27
C VAL A 113 2.68 7.88 7.79
N MET A 114 1.70 7.98 6.90
CA MET A 114 0.98 6.81 6.39
C MET A 114 1.41 6.42 4.99
N TYR A 115 1.48 7.37 4.05
CA TYR A 115 1.74 7.01 2.67
C TYR A 115 3.17 6.50 2.52
N VAL A 116 4.20 7.28 2.82
CA VAL A 116 5.61 6.94 2.57
C VAL A 116 6.05 5.62 3.25
N LYS A 117 5.53 5.31 4.44
CA LYS A 117 6.05 4.22 5.25
C LYS A 117 5.82 2.83 4.64
N PRO A 118 6.83 1.93 4.68
CA PRO A 118 6.76 0.66 3.95
C PRO A 118 5.81 -0.37 4.58
N TRP A 119 5.60 -0.33 5.90
CA TRP A 119 4.79 -1.32 6.62
C TRP A 119 3.30 -1.28 6.27
N TYR A 120 2.78 -0.16 5.77
CA TYR A 120 1.39 -0.06 5.29
C TYR A 120 1.20 -0.61 3.86
N ARG A 121 2.30 -0.90 3.15
CA ARG A 121 2.31 -1.24 1.72
C ARG A 121 2.93 -2.59 1.39
N VAL A 122 3.45 -3.30 2.38
CA VAL A 122 4.06 -4.62 2.18
C VAL A 122 3.02 -5.67 1.74
N GLY A 123 1.73 -5.45 2.03
CA GLY A 123 0.65 -6.38 1.67
C GLY A 123 0.59 -6.74 0.17
N PRO A 124 0.37 -5.78 -0.74
CA PRO A 124 0.39 -6.06 -2.18
C PRO A 124 1.66 -6.74 -2.68
N TYR A 125 2.82 -6.40 -2.10
CA TYR A 125 4.10 -7.02 -2.45
C TYR A 125 4.12 -8.52 -2.07
N ALA A 126 3.69 -8.86 -0.85
CA ALA A 126 3.59 -10.24 -0.39
C ALA A 126 2.59 -11.07 -1.23
N MET A 127 1.46 -10.47 -1.64
CA MET A 127 0.51 -11.12 -2.56
C MET A 127 1.13 -11.39 -3.94
N GLY A 128 1.96 -10.47 -4.45
CA GLY A 128 2.71 -10.65 -5.69
C GLY A 128 3.68 -11.83 -5.62
N LEU A 129 4.41 -11.96 -4.51
CA LEU A 129 5.31 -13.11 -4.29
C LEU A 129 4.55 -14.45 -4.23
N LEU A 130 3.41 -14.49 -3.54
CA LEU A 130 2.55 -15.68 -3.51
C LEU A 130 2.06 -16.07 -4.91
N LEU A 131 1.59 -15.09 -5.68
CA LEU A 131 1.11 -15.33 -7.03
C LEU A 131 2.25 -15.80 -7.95
N GLY A 132 3.44 -15.21 -7.84
CA GLY A 132 4.64 -15.63 -8.56
C GLY A 132 5.03 -17.08 -8.24
N TYR A 133 4.99 -17.47 -6.96
CA TYR A 133 5.25 -18.84 -6.53
C TYR A 133 4.23 -19.84 -7.10
N CYS A 134 2.93 -19.51 -7.05
CA CYS A 134 1.87 -20.33 -7.66
C CYS A 134 2.07 -20.50 -9.17
N LEU A 135 2.47 -19.44 -9.88
CA LEU A 135 2.78 -19.50 -11.31
C LEU A 135 4.01 -20.37 -11.59
N ALA A 136 5.05 -20.27 -10.77
CA ALA A 136 6.27 -21.07 -10.90
C ALA A 136 6.00 -22.57 -10.74
N ILE A 137 5.21 -22.96 -9.71
CA ILE A 137 4.78 -24.36 -9.55
C ILE A 137 3.97 -24.81 -10.75
N ARG A 138 3.04 -23.98 -11.22
CA ARG A 138 2.17 -24.32 -12.36
C ARG A 138 2.98 -24.56 -13.64
N GLN A 139 4.07 -23.84 -13.85
CA GLN A 139 4.95 -24.04 -14.99
C GLN A 139 5.74 -25.36 -14.90
N GLN A 140 6.08 -25.79 -13.68
CA GLN A 140 6.82 -27.04 -13.42
C GLN A 140 5.92 -28.28 -13.47
N CYS A 141 4.70 -28.21 -12.92
CA CYS A 141 3.73 -29.31 -12.85
C CYS A 141 2.72 -29.26 -14.01
N LYS A 142 3.18 -29.40 -15.26
CA LYS A 142 2.33 -29.30 -16.47
C LYS A 142 1.15 -30.30 -16.53
N SER A 143 1.10 -31.35 -15.70
CA SER A 143 0.16 -32.47 -15.84
C SER A 143 -1.01 -32.55 -14.85
N ASP A 144 -0.95 -31.96 -13.65
CA ASP A 144 -1.86 -32.38 -12.56
C ASP A 144 -2.66 -31.25 -11.86
N PHE A 145 -2.71 -30.05 -12.45
CA PHE A 145 -3.51 -28.96 -11.87
C PHE A 145 -4.97 -28.99 -12.34
N PHE A 146 -5.89 -28.78 -11.40
CA PHE A 146 -7.34 -28.71 -11.62
C PHE A 146 -7.67 -27.66 -12.70
N GLU A 147 -8.04 -28.09 -13.90
CA GLU A 147 -8.51 -27.17 -14.93
C GLU A 147 -9.80 -26.50 -14.44
N PHE A 148 -9.76 -25.17 -14.28
CA PHE A 148 -10.96 -24.43 -13.93
C PHE A 148 -12.02 -24.59 -15.01
N ARG A 149 -13.23 -24.97 -14.60
CA ARG A 149 -14.39 -25.02 -15.50
C ARG A 149 -14.62 -23.63 -16.10
N ARG A 150 -15.14 -23.56 -17.33
CA ARG A 150 -15.42 -22.30 -18.03
C ARG A 150 -16.22 -21.30 -17.16
N ILE A 151 -17.17 -21.80 -16.37
CA ILE A 151 -17.96 -21.01 -15.41
C ILE A 151 -17.08 -20.39 -14.32
N GLN A 152 -16.14 -21.14 -13.73
CA GLN A 152 -15.23 -20.63 -12.70
C GLN A 152 -14.34 -19.51 -13.25
N LYS A 153 -13.89 -19.62 -14.51
CA LYS A 153 -13.12 -18.56 -15.17
C LYS A 153 -13.92 -17.27 -15.29
N TYR A 154 -15.14 -17.33 -15.80
CA TYR A 154 -16.00 -16.14 -15.89
C TYR A 154 -16.36 -15.58 -14.52
N ALA A 155 -16.62 -16.44 -13.53
CA ALA A 155 -16.87 -16.01 -12.15
C ALA A 155 -15.67 -15.25 -11.57
N MET A 156 -14.44 -15.77 -11.73
CA MET A 156 -13.23 -15.08 -11.26
C MET A 156 -13.03 -13.72 -11.94
N TRP A 157 -13.26 -13.64 -13.26
CA TRP A 157 -13.20 -12.36 -13.99
C TRP A 157 -14.26 -11.37 -13.53
N ALA A 158 -15.50 -11.82 -13.32
CA ALA A 158 -16.57 -10.99 -12.79
C ALA A 158 -16.25 -10.48 -11.39
N THR A 159 -15.76 -11.35 -10.49
CA THR A 159 -15.35 -10.96 -9.14
C THR A 159 -14.20 -9.97 -9.16
N ALA A 160 -13.21 -10.14 -10.04
CA ALA A 160 -12.11 -9.20 -10.21
C ALA A 160 -12.60 -7.83 -10.70
N PHE A 161 -13.53 -7.82 -11.66
CA PHE A 161 -14.14 -6.58 -12.16
C PHE A 161 -14.92 -5.85 -11.06
N VAL A 162 -15.75 -6.57 -10.30
CA VAL A 162 -16.50 -6.01 -9.16
C VAL A 162 -15.54 -5.46 -8.11
N ALA A 163 -14.47 -6.18 -7.77
CA ALA A 163 -13.46 -5.71 -6.82
C ALA A 163 -12.75 -4.43 -7.31
N ALA A 164 -12.42 -4.35 -8.60
CA ALA A 164 -11.81 -3.15 -9.19
C ALA A 164 -12.76 -1.95 -9.10
N VAL A 165 -14.03 -2.13 -9.48
CA VAL A 165 -15.06 -1.09 -9.36
C VAL A 165 -15.21 -0.66 -7.90
N LEU A 166 -15.30 -1.59 -6.95
CA LEU A 166 -15.39 -1.28 -5.52
C LEU A 166 -14.15 -0.54 -5.00
N SER A 167 -12.94 -0.88 -5.47
CA SER A 167 -11.72 -0.18 -5.04
C SER A 167 -11.68 1.28 -5.48
N ILE A 168 -12.26 1.60 -6.65
CA ILE A 168 -12.29 2.96 -7.20
C ILE A 168 -13.47 3.75 -6.60
N PHE A 169 -14.67 3.18 -6.61
CA PHE A 169 -15.90 3.88 -6.24
C PHE A 169 -16.29 3.72 -4.77
N GLY A 170 -15.74 2.75 -4.05
CA GLY A 170 -16.06 2.52 -2.63
C GLY A 170 -15.66 3.68 -1.72
N ILE A 171 -14.71 4.50 -2.16
CA ILE A 171 -14.23 5.69 -1.46
C ILE A 171 -15.08 6.94 -1.80
N TYR A 172 -15.90 6.90 -2.85
CA TYR A 172 -16.69 8.04 -3.31
C TYR A 172 -17.60 8.67 -2.23
N PRO A 173 -18.26 7.90 -1.33
CA PRO A 173 -19.08 8.48 -0.26
C PRO A 173 -18.32 9.42 0.69
N SER A 174 -17.01 9.23 0.88
CA SER A 174 -16.21 10.11 1.74
C SER A 174 -15.96 11.49 1.12
N LEU A 175 -16.17 11.64 -0.19
CA LEU A 175 -16.02 12.90 -0.93
C LEU A 175 -17.32 13.69 -1.03
N GLN A 176 -18.46 13.03 -0.80
CA GLN A 176 -19.77 13.66 -0.78
C GLN A 176 -19.96 14.27 0.61
N VAL A 177 -19.86 15.60 0.69
CA VAL A 177 -20.26 16.36 1.89
C VAL A 177 -21.79 16.31 1.96
N SER A 178 -22.33 15.17 2.39
CA SER A 178 -23.77 14.96 2.47
C SER A 178 -24.23 15.30 3.88
N PRO A 179 -25.17 16.24 4.07
CA PRO A 179 -25.77 16.54 5.39
C PRO A 179 -26.45 15.32 6.04
N VAL A 180 -26.63 14.24 5.29
CA VAL A 180 -27.16 12.94 5.75
C VAL A 180 -26.15 12.18 6.62
N ILE A 181 -24.84 12.28 6.36
CA ILE A 181 -23.81 11.56 7.17
C ILE A 181 -23.65 12.22 8.54
N LEU A 182 -23.79 13.54 8.63
CA LEU A 182 -23.80 14.28 9.89
C LEU A 182 -24.95 13.89 10.84
N ARG A 183 -26.06 13.34 10.33
CA ARG A 183 -27.18 12.84 11.15
C ARG A 183 -26.99 11.42 11.68
N VAL A 184 -26.04 10.65 11.13
CA VAL A 184 -25.76 9.28 11.58
C VAL A 184 -24.62 9.27 12.60
N LEU A 185 -23.81 10.33 12.63
CA LEU A 185 -22.67 10.49 13.54
C LEU A 185 -22.97 11.38 14.77
N ASN A 186 -24.21 11.85 14.92
CA ASN A 186 -24.69 12.67 16.05
C ASN A 186 -25.95 12.02 16.63
#